data_AF-A0A813ZAZ1-F1
#
_entry.id   AF-A0A813ZAZ1-F1
#
_cell.length_a   1.000
_cell.length_b   1.000
_cell.length_c   1.000
_cell.angle_alpha   90.00
_cell.angle_beta   90.00
_cell.angle_gamma   90.00
#
_symmetry.space_group_name_H-M   'P 1'
#
loop_
_entity.id
_entity.type
_entity.pdbx_description
1 polymer ?
#
loop_
_entity_poly.entity_id
_entity_poly.type
_entity_poly.pdbx_seq_one_letter_code
_entity_poly.pdbx_strand_id
1 'polypeptide(L)'
;MTAMVLMRALFFICLQCPNNIYRIYITNFPNIKSENIEYVIVRLIQAIVFSLAILNYSISFYVFIISSSRFRRQVKYVLVKKCWKRCMQWHYLTNNQVAPQNVESFTDLWWTVDDAEKEITFEYHVKSTGWIALGISPAGGMKGADIAVEWVETSGKVYLQDRHAVGNTRPILDNTTQDWFVLQGREKDGLTAIRFKRLLDTCDSMDVPIKSGTNILIYAYGLVDLDSNQSEIDIIYHDTRRNTRIIPLRSYADPPSDEKFNGLDTFEFRLNNYLVPSTGTTYHCKIYKVPNKYPVKRHAIAHKILVDSQNTDLIHHLDLYECDPMATFNDEKLPDDLCDDIYDEVKLCSSNFATVWAVGGDIVTRRDNSGIRFYLGNKHRKHDLGFLTLGIRADPFGLAIPLRVDRFTIDSYCPSEASRNFPKSGINVIFALPHTHLQGASIWTKLIGNNTAIQYLFNAETYDFNYQFQNRLPKPIKLYPGDSFATRCIYNTMNKNVSTVGGERTRDEMCLHMFTYYPRMNDLYTCVTINDKSAWQDIMNTSSSIDNKIIKEWFLAKTWTSESKIQCLPVLPTYEDLKPEGCNL
;
A
#
# COMPACT_ATOMS: atom_id res chain seq x y z
N MET A 1 -10.42 32.63 -50.22
CA MET A 1 -11.57 31.91 -50.81
C MET A 1 -11.30 30.40 -50.69
N THR A 2 -11.20 29.92 -49.44
CA THR A 2 -10.49 28.67 -49.08
C THR A 2 -11.04 28.09 -47.79
N ALA A 3 -12.33 27.74 -47.80
CA ALA A 3 -12.96 26.95 -46.73
C ALA A 3 -14.14 26.11 -47.27
N MET A 4 -14.82 26.55 -48.33
CA MET A 4 -16.00 25.87 -48.86
C MET A 4 -15.74 24.78 -49.92
N VAL A 5 -14.52 24.61 -50.42
CA VAL A 5 -14.23 23.63 -51.49
C VAL A 5 -13.79 22.25 -50.96
N LEU A 6 -13.42 22.13 -49.67
CA LEU A 6 -13.05 20.82 -49.07
C LEU A 6 -14.23 20.03 -48.49
N MET A 7 -15.44 20.57 -48.47
CA MET A 7 -16.62 19.92 -47.87
C MET A 7 -17.32 18.86 -48.75
N ARG A 8 -16.75 18.51 -49.92
CA ARG A 8 -17.40 17.59 -50.89
C ARG A 8 -16.69 16.28 -51.18
N ALA A 9 -15.68 15.87 -50.40
CA ALA A 9 -15.08 14.55 -50.53
C ALA A 9 -15.42 13.65 -49.32
N LEU A 10 -16.42 12.79 -49.53
CA LEU A 10 -16.63 11.48 -48.89
C LEU A 10 -17.10 11.45 -47.43
N PHE A 11 -18.40 11.69 -47.24
CA PHE A 11 -19.17 11.01 -46.18
C PHE A 11 -19.77 9.72 -46.77
N PHE A 12 -19.35 8.56 -46.26
CA PHE A 12 -20.18 7.35 -46.27
C PHE A 12 -20.37 6.93 -44.81
N ILE A 13 -21.58 7.14 -44.31
CA ILE A 13 -22.02 6.66 -43.01
C ILE A 13 -22.73 5.31 -43.20
N CYS A 14 -22.50 4.44 -42.20
CA CYS A 14 -23.27 3.26 -41.79
C CYS A 14 -22.80 1.89 -42.33
N LEU A 15 -22.46 0.99 -41.40
CA LEU A 15 -23.38 -0.06 -40.92
C LEU A 15 -22.84 -0.68 -39.61
N GLN A 16 -23.78 -1.03 -38.72
CA GLN A 16 -23.56 -1.52 -37.34
C GLN A 16 -22.46 -2.59 -37.22
N CYS A 17 -21.62 -2.47 -36.19
CA CYS A 17 -20.76 -3.55 -35.71
C CYS A 17 -20.89 -3.69 -34.18
N PRO A 18 -20.94 -4.90 -33.59
CA PRO A 18 -21.37 -5.11 -32.20
C PRO A 18 -20.40 -4.65 -31.09
N ASN A 19 -19.33 -3.89 -31.42
CA ASN A 19 -18.21 -3.63 -30.48
C ASN A 19 -17.69 -2.18 -30.48
N ASN A 20 -18.47 -1.18 -30.89
CA ASN A 20 -18.05 0.25 -30.86
C ASN A 20 -16.71 0.55 -31.57
N ILE A 21 -16.37 -0.15 -32.66
CA ILE A 21 -15.18 0.12 -33.49
C ILE A 21 -15.62 0.81 -34.78
N TYR A 22 -15.24 2.07 -34.96
CA TYR A 22 -15.46 2.82 -36.19
C TYR A 22 -14.19 2.84 -37.05
N ARG A 23 -14.31 2.51 -38.35
CA ARG A 23 -13.20 2.54 -39.31
C ARG A 23 -13.42 3.69 -40.31
N ILE A 24 -12.41 4.55 -40.45
CA ILE A 24 -12.42 5.64 -41.44
C ILE A 24 -11.40 5.29 -42.53
N TYR A 25 -11.87 5.24 -43.77
CA TYR A 25 -11.04 5.02 -44.95
C TYR A 25 -10.85 6.34 -45.68
N ILE A 26 -9.62 6.85 -45.73
CA ILE A 26 -9.28 8.05 -46.51
C ILE A 26 -8.63 7.56 -47.80
N THR A 27 -9.28 7.80 -48.94
CA THR A 27 -8.74 7.47 -50.27
C THR A 27 -8.56 8.72 -51.13
N ASN A 28 -7.40 8.81 -51.77
CA ASN A 28 -6.95 9.81 -52.75
C ASN A 28 -7.00 11.31 -52.36
N PHE A 29 -5.81 11.91 -52.31
CA PHE A 29 -5.63 13.37 -52.46
C PHE A 29 -5.00 13.65 -53.83
N PRO A 30 -5.76 14.16 -54.82
CA PRO A 30 -5.14 14.70 -56.02
C PRO A 30 -4.57 16.07 -55.67
N ASN A 31 -3.25 16.24 -55.84
CA ASN A 31 -2.53 17.53 -55.84
C ASN A 31 -2.33 18.27 -54.50
N ILE A 32 -1.86 17.57 -53.45
CA ILE A 32 -1.23 18.24 -52.30
C ILE A 32 0.26 17.88 -52.27
N LYS A 33 1.15 18.88 -52.31
CA LYS A 33 2.61 18.68 -52.15
C LYS A 33 2.88 18.04 -50.78
N SER A 34 3.73 17.00 -50.76
CA SER A 34 3.92 16.07 -49.63
C SER A 34 4.27 16.71 -48.29
N GLU A 35 4.86 17.91 -48.29
CA GLU A 35 5.35 18.57 -47.09
C GLU A 35 4.25 19.18 -46.20
N ASN A 36 3.02 19.33 -46.71
CA ASN A 36 1.89 19.88 -45.93
C ASN A 36 0.78 18.87 -45.60
N ILE A 37 0.89 17.62 -46.06
CA ILE A 37 -0.11 16.57 -45.78
C ILE A 37 -0.12 16.19 -44.29
N GLU A 38 1.05 16.13 -43.65
CA GLU A 38 1.15 15.82 -42.21
C GLU A 38 0.42 16.85 -41.35
N TYR A 39 0.63 18.14 -41.62
CA TYR A 39 -0.01 19.22 -40.86
C TYR A 39 -1.53 19.20 -41.00
N VAL A 40 -2.02 18.98 -42.23
CA VAL A 40 -3.46 18.94 -42.51
C VAL A 40 -4.14 17.73 -41.86
N ILE A 41 -3.53 16.54 -41.92
CA ILE A 41 -4.07 15.33 -41.28
C ILE A 41 -4.07 15.47 -39.75
N VAL A 42 -3.01 16.02 -39.15
CA VAL A 42 -2.95 16.25 -37.70
C VAL A 42 -4.01 17.23 -37.25
N ARG A 43 -4.24 18.33 -37.98
CA ARG A 43 -5.29 19.31 -37.66
C ARG A 43 -6.69 18.73 -37.82
N LEU A 44 -6.94 17.89 -38.83
CA LEU A 44 -8.22 17.19 -39.02
C LEU A 44 -8.49 16.19 -37.90
N ILE A 45 -7.51 15.39 -37.50
CA ILE A 45 -7.64 14.45 -36.38
C ILE A 45 -7.85 15.21 -35.06
N GLN A 46 -7.13 16.31 -34.84
CA GLN A 46 -7.33 17.18 -33.67
C GLN A 46 -8.75 17.74 -33.64
N ALA A 47 -9.28 18.24 -34.76
CA ALA A 47 -10.64 18.76 -34.83
C ALA A 47 -11.69 17.67 -34.55
N ILE A 48 -11.53 16.47 -35.12
CA ILE A 48 -12.45 15.35 -34.91
C ILE A 48 -12.41 14.86 -33.44
N VAL A 49 -11.22 14.74 -32.86
CA VAL A 49 -11.06 14.35 -31.44
C VAL A 49 -11.65 15.42 -30.51
N PHE A 50 -11.46 16.70 -30.82
CA PHE A 50 -12.00 17.80 -30.03
C PHE A 50 -13.54 17.85 -30.12
N SER A 51 -14.12 17.64 -31.31
CA SER A 51 -15.57 17.59 -31.49
C SER A 51 -16.22 16.35 -30.86
N LEU A 52 -15.53 15.21 -30.81
CA LEU A 52 -16.06 13.98 -30.20
C LEU A 52 -15.83 13.91 -28.68
N ALA A 53 -14.81 14.59 -28.14
CA ALA A 53 -14.63 14.75 -26.69
C ALA A 53 -15.77 15.53 -26.05
N ILE A 54 -16.42 16.43 -26.79
CA ILE A 54 -17.62 17.17 -26.36
C ILE A 54 -18.84 16.24 -26.23
N LEU A 55 -18.83 15.04 -26.84
CA LEU A 55 -19.96 14.09 -26.87
C LEU A 55 -19.78 12.85 -25.97
N ASN A 56 -18.74 12.78 -25.13
CA ASN A 56 -18.55 11.75 -24.10
C ASN A 56 -18.62 10.27 -24.57
N TYR A 57 -18.12 9.94 -25.77
CA TYR A 57 -17.94 8.55 -26.20
C TYR A 57 -16.47 8.11 -26.15
N SER A 58 -16.21 6.96 -25.53
CA SER A 58 -14.90 6.27 -25.61
C SER A 58 -14.84 5.45 -26.90
N ILE A 59 -14.07 5.90 -27.91
CA ILE A 59 -13.92 5.19 -29.20
C ILE A 59 -12.45 4.90 -29.48
N SER A 60 -12.13 3.65 -29.81
CA SER A 60 -10.79 3.26 -30.29
C SER A 60 -10.66 3.52 -31.80
N PHE A 61 -9.73 4.39 -32.21
CA PHE A 61 -9.45 4.65 -33.63
C PHE A 61 -8.31 3.78 -34.18
N TYR A 62 -8.50 3.22 -35.38
CA TYR A 62 -7.44 2.66 -36.20
C TYR A 62 -7.37 3.42 -37.52
N VAL A 63 -6.37 4.28 -37.69
CA VAL A 63 -6.10 4.98 -38.96
C VAL A 63 -5.14 4.14 -39.79
N PHE A 64 -5.63 3.57 -40.90
CA PHE A 64 -4.79 2.89 -41.89
C PHE A 64 -4.33 3.90 -42.96
N ILE A 65 -3.11 4.43 -42.80
CA ILE A 65 -2.46 5.24 -43.83
C ILE A 65 -1.59 4.31 -44.69
N ILE A 66 -1.90 4.20 -45.99
CA ILE A 66 -1.06 3.51 -46.96
C ILE A 66 0.12 4.43 -47.29
N SER A 67 1.13 4.47 -46.42
CA SER A 67 2.43 5.08 -46.73
C SER A 67 3.58 4.39 -45.98
N SER A 68 4.81 4.82 -46.31
CA SER A 68 6.08 4.13 -46.06
C SER A 68 6.31 3.72 -44.59
N SER A 69 7.14 2.69 -44.40
CA SER A 69 7.35 2.00 -43.11
C SER A 69 7.84 2.92 -41.97
N ARG A 70 8.55 4.01 -42.29
CA ARG A 70 8.98 5.02 -41.30
C ARG A 70 7.80 5.79 -40.70
N PHE A 71 6.81 6.16 -41.53
CA PHE A 71 5.65 6.94 -41.11
C PHE A 71 4.72 6.12 -40.20
N ARG A 72 4.53 4.83 -40.52
CA ARG A 72 3.80 3.88 -39.63
C ARG A 72 4.43 3.75 -38.24
N ARG A 73 5.76 3.83 -38.13
CA ARG A 73 6.45 3.74 -36.83
C ARG A 73 6.23 4.98 -35.98
N GLN A 74 6.35 6.18 -36.54
CA GLN A 74 6.17 7.43 -35.79
C GLN A 74 4.72 7.64 -35.34
N VAL A 75 3.74 7.40 -36.21
CA VAL A 75 2.31 7.56 -35.86
C VAL A 75 1.87 6.52 -34.83
N LYS A 76 2.29 5.25 -34.95
CA LYS A 76 2.09 4.26 -33.88
C LYS A 76 2.73 4.71 -32.56
N TYR A 77 3.94 5.28 -32.60
CA TYR A 77 4.64 5.70 -31.38
C TYR A 77 3.92 6.85 -30.66
N VAL A 78 3.38 7.81 -31.40
CA VAL A 78 2.65 8.96 -30.85
C VAL A 78 1.27 8.55 -30.32
N LEU A 79 0.51 7.73 -31.06
CA LEU A 79 -0.79 7.21 -30.60
C LEU A 79 -0.63 6.29 -29.39
N VAL A 80 0.36 5.40 -29.40
CA VAL A 80 0.64 4.51 -28.26
C VAL A 80 1.09 5.34 -27.04
N LYS A 81 1.98 6.32 -27.19
CA LYS A 81 2.37 7.20 -26.06
C LYS A 81 1.22 8.07 -25.54
N LYS A 82 0.28 8.50 -26.38
CA LYS A 82 -0.89 9.29 -25.93
C LYS A 82 -2.00 8.43 -25.36
N CYS A 83 -2.31 7.26 -25.91
CA CYS A 83 -3.24 6.30 -25.31
C CYS A 83 -2.68 5.64 -24.04
N TRP A 84 -1.36 5.60 -23.86
CA TRP A 84 -0.74 5.19 -22.58
C TRP A 84 -0.66 6.29 -21.52
N LYS A 85 -1.09 7.53 -21.82
CA LYS A 85 -1.37 8.47 -20.74
C LYS A 85 -2.67 8.04 -20.05
N ARG A 86 -2.47 7.16 -19.06
CA ARG A 86 -3.32 6.84 -17.91
C ARG A 86 -4.66 6.18 -18.21
N CYS A 87 -4.66 4.86 -18.31
CA CYS A 87 -5.71 4.10 -17.61
C CYS A 87 -5.44 4.33 -16.11
N MET A 88 -6.15 5.28 -15.49
CA MET A 88 -6.20 5.36 -14.03
C MET A 88 -6.83 4.08 -13.52
N GLN A 89 -6.10 3.36 -12.67
CA GLN A 89 -6.56 2.13 -12.06
C GLN A 89 -7.39 2.51 -10.83
N TRP A 90 -8.70 2.32 -10.93
CA TRP A 90 -9.62 2.54 -9.82
C TRP A 90 -9.44 1.46 -8.77
N HIS A 91 -9.13 1.87 -7.55
CA HIS A 91 -9.11 1.02 -6.37
C HIS A 91 -10.54 0.95 -5.81
N TYR A 92 -10.92 -0.15 -5.18
CA TYR A 92 -12.30 -0.39 -4.72
C TYR A 92 -12.33 -0.86 -3.26
N LEU A 93 -13.20 -0.25 -2.46
CA LEU A 93 -13.62 -0.76 -1.15
C LEU A 93 -15.01 -1.37 -1.29
N THR A 94 -15.07 -2.70 -1.24
CA THR A 94 -16.23 -3.37 -0.66
C THR A 94 -16.02 -3.46 0.84
N ASN A 95 -17.09 -3.39 1.64
CA ASN A 95 -17.09 -4.19 2.87
C ASN A 95 -16.70 -5.61 2.43
N ASN A 96 -15.62 -6.18 2.99
CA ASN A 96 -15.24 -7.60 3.03
C ASN A 96 -13.81 -7.88 2.55
N GLN A 97 -12.83 -7.85 3.47
CA GLN A 97 -11.77 -8.87 3.40
C GLN A 97 -12.17 -10.19 4.08
N VAL A 98 -13.25 -10.22 4.86
CA VAL A 98 -14.05 -11.42 5.12
C VAL A 98 -15.45 -10.94 5.45
N ALA A 99 -16.36 -10.94 4.49
CA ALA A 99 -17.74 -11.22 4.89
C ALA A 99 -18.39 -12.14 3.87
N PRO A 100 -19.38 -12.91 4.36
CA PRO A 100 -20.01 -13.95 3.58
C PRO A 100 -20.61 -13.33 2.31
N GLN A 101 -20.69 -14.14 1.25
CA GLN A 101 -21.14 -13.77 -0.09
C GLN A 101 -22.59 -13.20 -0.18
N ASN A 102 -23.22 -12.78 0.91
CA ASN A 102 -24.62 -12.33 0.98
C ASN A 102 -24.84 -11.10 1.90
N VAL A 103 -23.90 -10.17 2.02
CA VAL A 103 -24.13 -8.87 2.69
C VAL A 103 -24.19 -7.77 1.64
N GLU A 104 -25.36 -7.19 1.41
CA GLU A 104 -25.48 -5.98 0.60
C GLU A 104 -24.70 -4.83 1.26
N SER A 105 -23.67 -4.31 0.59
CA SER A 105 -23.05 -3.05 1.01
C SER A 105 -24.07 -1.90 0.81
N PHE A 106 -24.23 -1.06 1.83
CA PHE A 106 -25.00 0.18 1.75
C PHE A 106 -24.17 1.33 1.17
N THR A 107 -22.85 1.16 1.10
CA THR A 107 -21.87 2.16 0.71
C THR A 107 -20.71 1.50 -0.03
N ASP A 108 -20.34 2.05 -1.17
CA ASP A 108 -19.24 1.59 -2.01
C ASP A 108 -18.35 2.79 -2.36
N LEU A 109 -17.03 2.65 -2.16
CA LEU A 109 -16.07 3.74 -2.39
C LEU A 109 -14.96 3.26 -3.33
N TRP A 110 -14.72 4.00 -4.40
CA TRP A 110 -13.57 3.84 -5.27
C TRP A 110 -12.70 5.08 -5.24
N TRP A 111 -11.40 4.91 -5.51
CA TRP A 111 -10.50 6.05 -5.67
C TRP A 111 -9.36 5.78 -6.64
N THR A 112 -8.74 6.85 -7.11
CA THR A 112 -7.49 6.81 -7.85
C THR A 112 -6.61 7.98 -7.41
N VAL A 113 -5.31 7.74 -7.30
CA VAL A 113 -4.31 8.77 -6.95
C VAL A 113 -3.46 9.10 -8.17
N ASP A 114 -3.25 10.39 -8.36
CA ASP A 114 -2.33 10.95 -9.33
C ASP A 114 -1.18 11.65 -8.61
N ASP A 115 -0.08 10.93 -8.32
CA ASP A 115 1.05 11.52 -7.61
C ASP A 115 1.80 12.60 -8.41
N ALA A 116 1.63 12.67 -9.73
CA ALA A 116 2.27 13.71 -10.54
C ALA A 116 1.54 15.05 -10.38
N GLU A 117 0.20 14.99 -10.39
CA GLU A 117 -0.67 16.15 -10.15
C GLU A 117 -0.94 16.39 -8.65
N LYS A 118 -0.51 15.45 -7.79
CA LYS A 118 -0.77 15.42 -6.35
C LYS A 118 -2.27 15.51 -6.04
N GLU A 119 -3.08 14.73 -6.75
CA GLU A 119 -4.53 14.76 -6.65
C GLU A 119 -5.08 13.35 -6.34
N ILE A 120 -6.20 13.28 -5.63
CA ILE A 120 -7.01 12.09 -5.47
C ILE A 120 -8.40 12.34 -6.04
N THR A 121 -8.95 11.34 -6.73
CA THR A 121 -10.35 11.33 -7.18
C THR A 121 -11.07 10.19 -6.49
N PHE A 122 -12.22 10.48 -5.90
CA PHE A 122 -13.13 9.52 -5.28
C PHE A 122 -14.37 9.33 -6.15
N GLU A 123 -14.94 8.13 -6.09
CA GLU A 123 -16.30 7.85 -6.53
C GLU A 123 -17.02 7.13 -5.39
N TYR A 124 -18.07 7.74 -4.86
CA TYR A 124 -18.77 7.30 -3.67
C TYR A 124 -20.24 7.02 -3.99
N HIS A 125 -20.66 5.78 -3.78
CA HIS A 125 -22.04 5.33 -4.02
C HIS A 125 -22.67 4.93 -2.68
N VAL A 126 -23.87 5.43 -2.43
CA VAL A 126 -24.62 5.18 -1.20
C VAL A 126 -26.06 4.82 -1.56
N LYS A 127 -26.58 3.74 -0.98
CA LYS A 127 -28.00 3.35 -1.08
C LYS A 127 -28.86 4.27 -0.22
N SER A 128 -29.00 5.51 -0.66
CA SER A 128 -29.87 6.55 -0.10
C SER A 128 -30.27 7.54 -1.20
N THR A 129 -31.19 8.45 -0.87
CA THR A 129 -31.59 9.62 -1.68
C THR A 129 -31.40 10.91 -0.89
N GLY A 130 -30.38 10.93 -0.04
CA GLY A 130 -30.09 12.02 0.86
C GLY A 130 -28.61 12.35 0.81
N TRP A 131 -28.24 13.38 1.56
CA TRP A 131 -26.86 13.84 1.60
C TRP A 131 -25.90 12.73 1.97
N ILE A 132 -24.73 12.74 1.35
CA ILE A 132 -23.63 11.85 1.65
C ILE A 132 -22.44 12.68 2.11
N ALA A 133 -21.65 12.15 3.04
CA ALA A 133 -20.44 12.79 3.49
C ALA A 133 -19.30 11.79 3.57
N LEU A 134 -18.14 12.21 3.07
CA LEU A 134 -16.87 11.53 3.23
C LEU A 134 -15.89 12.51 3.87
N GLY A 135 -15.17 12.07 4.90
CA GLY A 135 -14.16 12.89 5.54
C GLY A 135 -12.88 12.14 5.86
N ILE A 136 -11.80 12.88 5.92
CA ILE A 136 -10.48 12.43 6.37
C ILE A 136 -10.32 12.89 7.81
N SER A 137 -10.08 11.93 8.71
CA SER A 137 -10.02 12.18 10.14
C SER A 137 -8.61 11.94 10.68
N PRO A 138 -8.09 12.80 11.58
CA PRO A 138 -6.81 12.57 12.22
C PRO A 138 -6.86 11.43 13.26
N ALA A 139 -8.04 11.10 13.79
CA ALA A 139 -8.20 10.16 14.90
C ALA A 139 -9.40 9.20 14.77
N GLY A 140 -10.06 9.18 13.62
CA GLY A 140 -11.24 8.35 13.34
C GLY A 140 -12.58 8.87 13.87
N GLY A 141 -12.60 9.99 14.58
CA GLY A 141 -13.80 10.72 15.00
C GLY A 141 -14.05 11.99 14.17
N MET A 142 -15.13 12.71 14.48
CA MET A 142 -15.46 13.96 13.77
C MET A 142 -14.50 15.10 14.09
N LYS A 143 -14.03 15.22 15.34
CA LYS A 143 -13.17 16.34 15.74
C LYS A 143 -11.87 16.38 14.93
N GLY A 144 -11.62 17.51 14.28
CA GLY A 144 -10.49 17.76 13.40
C GLY A 144 -10.60 17.13 12.02
N ALA A 145 -11.76 16.58 11.65
CA ALA A 145 -11.95 15.96 10.35
C ALA A 145 -12.26 17.02 9.27
N ASP A 146 -11.70 16.77 8.09
CA ASP A 146 -11.89 17.48 6.82
C ASP A 146 -12.92 16.68 6.00
N ILE A 147 -14.04 17.29 5.62
CA ILE A 147 -15.28 16.62 5.22
C ILE A 147 -15.88 17.26 3.96
N ALA A 148 -16.01 16.47 2.89
CA ALA A 148 -16.89 16.78 1.78
C ALA A 148 -18.32 16.35 2.11
N VAL A 149 -19.29 17.27 2.02
CA VAL A 149 -20.73 16.99 2.10
C VAL A 149 -21.37 17.23 0.74
N GLU A 150 -22.11 16.24 0.24
CA GLU A 150 -22.53 16.17 -1.15
C GLU A 150 -23.99 15.73 -1.27
N TRP A 151 -24.71 16.23 -2.27
CA TRP A 151 -26.09 15.84 -2.54
C TRP A 151 -26.48 16.09 -4.01
N VAL A 152 -27.62 15.53 -4.43
CA VAL A 152 -28.16 15.67 -5.78
C VAL A 152 -29.57 16.21 -5.68
N GLU A 153 -29.78 17.43 -6.18
CA GLU A 153 -31.14 17.99 -6.23
C GLU A 153 -32.06 17.21 -7.17
N THR A 154 -33.37 17.38 -6.98
CA THR A 154 -34.42 16.88 -7.90
C THR A 154 -34.23 17.33 -9.36
N SER A 155 -33.54 18.46 -9.59
CA SER A 155 -33.17 18.97 -10.91
C SER A 155 -32.08 18.12 -11.60
N GLY A 156 -31.42 17.23 -10.85
CA GLY A 156 -30.22 16.48 -11.26
C GLY A 156 -28.92 17.25 -11.05
N LYS A 157 -28.97 18.49 -10.55
CA LYS A 157 -27.77 19.27 -10.23
C LYS A 157 -27.11 18.73 -8.97
N VAL A 158 -25.78 18.61 -9.03
CA VAL A 158 -24.96 18.05 -7.96
C VAL A 158 -24.26 19.18 -7.22
N TYR A 159 -24.25 19.09 -5.90
CA TYR A 159 -23.59 20.03 -5.02
C TYR A 159 -22.58 19.33 -4.14
N LEU A 160 -21.54 20.08 -3.78
CA LEU A 160 -20.52 19.68 -2.82
C LEU A 160 -20.19 20.91 -1.97
N GLN A 161 -20.06 20.70 -0.67
CA GLN A 161 -19.55 21.68 0.27
C GLN A 161 -18.33 21.11 1.00
N ASP A 162 -17.29 21.94 1.06
CA ASP A 162 -16.11 21.73 1.87
C ASP A 162 -16.39 22.17 3.30
N ARG A 163 -16.19 21.28 4.26
CA ARG A 163 -16.54 21.49 5.65
C ARG A 163 -15.48 20.86 6.55
N HIS A 164 -15.27 21.44 7.73
CA HIS A 164 -14.44 20.85 8.77
C HIS A 164 -15.23 20.68 10.07
N ALA A 165 -14.88 19.66 10.85
CA ALA A 165 -15.56 19.38 12.11
C ALA A 165 -14.69 19.73 13.31
N VAL A 166 -15.21 20.58 14.21
CA VAL A 166 -14.52 21.00 15.46
C VAL A 166 -14.86 20.10 16.66
N GLY A 167 -15.79 19.18 16.49
CA GLY A 167 -16.32 18.29 17.54
C GLY A 167 -17.38 17.34 16.98
N ASN A 168 -18.11 16.66 17.87
CA ASN A 168 -19.24 15.81 17.49
C ASN A 168 -20.51 16.65 17.29
N THR A 169 -20.41 17.64 16.40
CA THR A 169 -21.46 18.61 16.05
C THR A 169 -21.56 18.71 14.54
N ARG A 170 -22.56 19.45 14.02
CA ARG A 170 -22.64 19.73 12.58
C ARG A 170 -21.32 20.33 12.08
N PRO A 171 -20.68 19.77 11.03
CA PRO A 171 -19.46 20.32 10.45
C PRO A 171 -19.69 21.75 9.96
N ILE A 172 -18.72 22.63 10.22
CA ILE A 172 -18.77 24.04 9.85
C ILE A 172 -18.31 24.17 8.40
N LEU A 173 -18.92 25.09 7.66
CA LEU A 173 -18.50 25.38 6.29
C LEU A 173 -17.06 25.93 6.29
N ASP A 174 -16.21 25.41 5.40
CA ASP A 174 -14.94 26.06 5.13
C ASP A 174 -15.20 27.31 4.29
N ASN A 175 -15.02 28.47 4.93
CA ASN A 175 -15.23 29.77 4.30
C ASN A 175 -13.91 30.40 3.82
N THR A 176 -12.78 29.75 4.11
CA THR A 176 -11.45 30.24 3.74
C THR A 176 -11.05 29.75 2.36
N THR A 177 -11.29 28.47 2.08
CA THR A 177 -10.92 27.81 0.83
C THR A 177 -12.03 26.83 0.41
N GLN A 178 -11.92 26.33 -0.81
CA GLN A 178 -12.77 25.27 -1.34
C GLN A 178 -11.82 24.28 -2.00
N ASP A 179 -11.55 23.19 -1.31
CA ASP A 179 -10.51 22.23 -1.70
C ASP A 179 -11.07 20.94 -2.30
N TRP A 180 -12.37 20.72 -2.12
CA TRP A 180 -13.11 19.61 -2.70
C TRP A 180 -13.87 20.04 -3.96
N PHE A 181 -13.77 19.26 -5.02
CA PHE A 181 -14.41 19.61 -6.29
C PHE A 181 -15.23 18.46 -6.84
N VAL A 182 -16.52 18.70 -7.02
CA VAL A 182 -17.41 17.77 -7.72
C VAL A 182 -17.02 17.67 -9.20
N LEU A 183 -17.00 16.44 -9.71
CA LEU A 183 -16.80 16.15 -11.14
C LEU A 183 -18.12 15.81 -11.81
N GLN A 184 -18.89 14.91 -11.20
CA GLN A 184 -20.20 14.49 -11.67
C GLN A 184 -20.92 13.76 -10.55
N GLY A 185 -22.24 13.61 -10.66
CA GLY A 185 -23.03 12.84 -9.73
C GLY A 185 -24.40 12.51 -10.31
N ARG A 186 -25.07 11.55 -9.69
CA ARG A 186 -26.42 11.15 -10.05
C ARG A 186 -27.13 10.60 -8.82
N GLU A 187 -28.43 10.74 -8.82
CA GLU A 187 -29.30 10.02 -7.91
C GLU A 187 -30.35 9.28 -8.73
N LYS A 188 -30.42 7.95 -8.55
CA LYS A 188 -31.34 7.11 -9.30
C LYS A 188 -31.62 5.80 -8.55
N ASP A 189 -32.86 5.35 -8.57
CA ASP A 189 -33.27 4.04 -8.03
C ASP A 189 -32.88 3.85 -6.55
N GLY A 190 -32.94 4.92 -5.74
CA GLY A 190 -32.56 4.87 -4.32
C GLY A 190 -31.04 4.87 -4.07
N LEU A 191 -30.24 5.24 -5.07
CA LEU A 191 -28.78 5.32 -5.00
C LEU A 191 -28.29 6.72 -5.36
N THR A 192 -27.57 7.36 -4.44
CA THR A 192 -26.78 8.57 -4.69
C THR A 192 -25.34 8.16 -5.02
N ALA A 193 -24.83 8.61 -6.17
CA ALA A 193 -23.48 8.28 -6.64
C ALA A 193 -22.77 9.54 -7.13
N ILE A 194 -21.70 9.94 -6.44
CA ILE A 194 -20.99 11.20 -6.71
C ILE A 194 -19.49 10.92 -6.90
N ARG A 195 -18.90 11.59 -7.88
CA ARG A 195 -17.47 11.56 -8.18
C ARG A 195 -16.91 12.96 -7.96
N PHE A 196 -15.85 13.05 -7.19
CA PHE A 196 -15.26 14.30 -6.72
C PHE A 196 -13.77 14.13 -6.48
N LYS A 197 -13.05 15.23 -6.29
CA LYS A 197 -11.59 15.22 -6.18
C LYS A 197 -11.07 16.29 -5.23
N ARG A 198 -9.85 16.10 -4.75
CA ARG A 198 -9.11 17.02 -3.88
C ARG A 198 -7.60 16.82 -4.06
N LEU A 199 -6.80 17.86 -3.76
CA LEU A 199 -5.34 17.73 -3.70
C LEU A 199 -4.91 16.85 -2.52
N LEU A 200 -3.80 16.12 -2.63
CA LEU A 200 -3.29 15.29 -1.54
C LEU A 200 -2.88 16.13 -0.32
N ASP A 201 -2.44 17.36 -0.54
CA ASP A 201 -2.11 18.35 0.48
C ASP A 201 -2.54 19.71 -0.06
N THR A 202 -3.50 20.34 0.61
CA THR A 202 -4.11 21.61 0.21
C THR A 202 -3.35 22.80 0.76
N CYS A 203 -2.44 22.57 1.72
CA CYS A 203 -1.79 23.60 2.53
C CYS A 203 -2.78 24.45 3.36
N ASP A 204 -4.05 24.04 3.49
CA ASP A 204 -5.00 24.66 4.40
C ASP A 204 -4.83 24.07 5.82
N SER A 205 -4.84 24.95 6.83
CA SER A 205 -4.75 24.57 8.25
C SER A 205 -5.98 23.86 8.80
N MET A 206 -7.13 23.98 8.13
CA MET A 206 -8.38 23.32 8.51
C MET A 206 -8.50 21.91 7.95
N ASP A 207 -7.60 21.58 7.02
CA ASP A 207 -7.62 20.37 6.23
C ASP A 207 -6.69 19.27 6.75
N VAL A 208 -7.02 18.03 6.40
CA VAL A 208 -6.18 16.88 6.72
C VAL A 208 -5.44 16.42 5.47
N PRO A 209 -4.09 16.47 5.45
CA PRO A 209 -3.32 16.00 4.30
C PRO A 209 -3.36 14.47 4.19
N ILE A 210 -3.48 13.98 2.96
CA ILE A 210 -3.44 12.55 2.62
C ILE A 210 -1.99 12.11 2.48
N LYS A 211 -1.46 11.57 3.57
CA LYS A 211 -0.08 11.13 3.66
C LYS A 211 0.13 9.74 3.08
N SER A 212 1.37 9.41 2.77
CA SER A 212 1.75 8.04 2.41
C SER A 212 1.60 7.10 3.62
N GLY A 213 1.10 5.88 3.39
CA GLY A 213 0.73 4.95 4.46
C GLY A 213 -0.80 4.89 4.68
N THR A 214 -1.24 4.75 5.93
CA THR A 214 -2.65 4.59 6.30
C THR A 214 -3.34 5.94 6.54
N ASN A 215 -4.57 6.08 6.04
CA ASN A 215 -5.39 7.28 6.23
C ASN A 215 -6.72 6.85 6.87
N ILE A 216 -7.27 7.65 7.78
CA ILE A 216 -8.53 7.30 8.44
C ILE A 216 -9.67 8.07 7.77
N LEU A 217 -10.58 7.35 7.13
CA LEU A 217 -11.81 7.89 6.58
C LEU A 217 -12.96 7.72 7.56
N ILE A 218 -13.79 8.74 7.64
CA ILE A 218 -15.12 8.69 8.23
C ILE A 218 -16.14 8.93 7.14
N TYR A 219 -17.30 8.31 7.25
CA TYR A 219 -18.39 8.60 6.34
C TYR A 219 -19.73 8.57 7.07
N ALA A 220 -20.69 9.32 6.53
CA ALA A 220 -22.06 9.37 7.01
C ALA A 220 -23.01 9.66 5.86
N TYR A 221 -24.30 9.35 6.03
CA TYR A 221 -25.32 9.74 5.06
C TYR A 221 -26.71 9.96 5.70
N GLY A 222 -27.45 10.89 5.11
CA GLY A 222 -28.85 11.17 5.39
C GLY A 222 -29.79 10.30 4.56
N LEU A 223 -31.07 10.28 4.92
CA LEU A 223 -32.13 9.59 4.16
C LEU A 223 -32.87 10.51 3.17
N VAL A 224 -32.74 11.82 3.38
CA VAL A 224 -33.46 12.85 2.62
C VAL A 224 -32.56 14.07 2.45
N ASP A 225 -32.71 14.72 1.31
CA ASP A 225 -32.19 16.07 1.06
C ASP A 225 -33.24 17.09 1.48
N LEU A 226 -33.10 17.64 2.69
CA LEU A 226 -33.94 18.77 3.11
C LEU A 226 -33.31 20.06 2.59
N ASP A 227 -33.83 20.48 1.45
CA ASP A 227 -33.41 21.69 0.75
C ASP A 227 -34.12 22.91 1.35
N SER A 228 -33.36 23.82 1.96
CA SER A 228 -33.83 25.17 2.26
C SER A 228 -33.17 26.13 1.26
N ASN A 229 -33.76 26.26 0.08
CA ASN A 229 -33.38 27.23 -0.97
C ASN A 229 -31.99 27.05 -1.61
N GLN A 230 -31.73 25.90 -2.24
CA GLN A 230 -30.86 25.71 -3.42
C GLN A 230 -29.34 25.97 -3.27
N SER A 231 -28.84 26.34 -2.10
CA SER A 231 -27.38 26.47 -1.86
C SER A 231 -26.90 25.98 -0.50
N GLU A 232 -27.81 25.64 0.41
CA GLU A 232 -27.47 25.14 1.73
C GLU A 232 -28.32 23.92 2.07
N ILE A 233 -27.65 22.80 2.30
CA ILE A 233 -28.29 21.58 2.75
C ILE A 233 -28.47 21.58 4.26
N ASP A 234 -29.66 21.18 4.73
CA ASP A 234 -29.86 20.85 6.12
C ASP A 234 -29.30 19.46 6.42
N ILE A 235 -28.15 19.43 7.10
CA ILE A 235 -27.45 18.18 7.47
C ILE A 235 -28.12 17.61 8.72
N ILE A 236 -29.21 16.88 8.52
CA ILE A 236 -29.92 16.16 9.59
C ILE A 236 -29.01 15.09 10.18
N TYR A 237 -29.12 14.82 11.48
CA TYR A 237 -28.37 13.76 12.14
C TYR A 237 -28.49 12.39 11.44
N HIS A 238 -27.34 11.79 11.11
CA HIS A 238 -27.23 10.53 10.38
C HIS A 238 -27.56 9.28 11.22
N ASP A 239 -27.74 9.39 12.54
CA ASP A 239 -27.96 8.25 13.44
C ASP A 239 -26.84 7.18 13.25
N THR A 240 -27.21 5.90 13.11
CA THR A 240 -26.31 4.76 12.87
C THR A 240 -25.75 4.69 11.45
N ARG A 241 -26.16 5.56 10.52
CA ARG A 241 -25.69 5.58 9.11
C ARG A 241 -24.33 6.25 8.96
N ARG A 242 -23.34 5.74 9.67
CA ARG A 242 -21.96 6.22 9.68
C ARG A 242 -20.97 5.11 9.99
N ASN A 243 -19.72 5.29 9.59
CA ASN A 243 -18.64 4.40 10.01
C ASN A 243 -17.26 5.07 9.88
N THR A 244 -16.25 4.37 10.37
CA THR A 244 -14.83 4.72 10.26
C THR A 244 -14.09 3.57 9.59
N ARG A 245 -13.15 3.90 8.69
CA ARG A 245 -12.29 2.95 7.97
C ARG A 245 -10.89 3.48 7.87
N ILE A 246 -9.90 2.62 8.12
CA ILE A 246 -8.48 2.95 7.91
C ILE A 246 -8.08 2.34 6.57
N ILE A 247 -7.56 3.16 5.67
CA ILE A 247 -7.35 2.79 4.27
C ILE A 247 -6.02 3.37 3.77
N PRO A 248 -5.20 2.57 3.08
CA PRO A 248 -3.97 3.07 2.46
C PRO A 248 -4.26 3.71 1.10
N LEU A 249 -4.81 4.92 1.09
CA LEU A 249 -5.28 5.62 -0.13
C LEU A 249 -4.20 5.76 -1.21
N ARG A 250 -2.93 5.83 -0.83
CA ARG A 250 -1.80 5.97 -1.76
C ARG A 250 -1.09 4.66 -2.08
N SER A 251 -1.72 3.51 -1.82
CA SER A 251 -1.20 2.21 -2.25
C SER A 251 -1.53 1.94 -3.72
N TYR A 252 -0.67 1.17 -4.40
CA TYR A 252 -0.80 0.84 -5.84
C TYR A 252 -1.17 -0.63 -6.09
N ALA A 253 -1.64 -1.33 -5.06
CA ALA A 253 -1.93 -2.76 -5.12
C ALA A 253 -3.44 -3.01 -5.06
N ASP A 254 -4.07 -3.21 -6.21
CA ASP A 254 -5.29 -4.01 -6.25
C ASP A 254 -4.90 -5.50 -6.25
N PRO A 255 -5.48 -6.33 -5.36
CA PRO A 255 -5.34 -7.76 -5.49
C PRO A 255 -5.93 -8.21 -6.84
N PRO A 256 -5.21 -9.00 -7.64
CA PRO A 256 -5.77 -9.56 -8.88
C PRO A 256 -7.00 -10.40 -8.56
N SER A 257 -8.03 -10.34 -9.42
CA SER A 257 -9.24 -11.15 -9.26
C SER A 257 -8.90 -12.64 -9.19
N ASP A 258 -9.62 -13.37 -8.33
CA ASP A 258 -9.42 -14.82 -8.12
C ASP A 258 -9.56 -15.61 -9.44
N GLU A 259 -10.38 -15.13 -10.39
CA GLU A 259 -10.57 -15.72 -11.71
C GLU A 259 -9.27 -15.90 -12.50
N LYS A 260 -8.28 -15.02 -12.28
CA LYS A 260 -6.97 -15.08 -12.95
C LYS A 260 -6.18 -16.33 -12.60
N PHE A 261 -6.51 -16.99 -11.49
CA PHE A 261 -5.82 -18.18 -11.00
C PHE A 261 -6.60 -19.47 -11.25
N ASN A 262 -7.77 -19.39 -11.90
CA ASN A 262 -8.57 -20.57 -12.24
C ASN A 262 -7.79 -21.52 -13.14
N GLY A 263 -7.82 -22.81 -12.80
CA GLY A 263 -7.15 -23.88 -13.56
C GLY A 263 -5.65 -23.99 -13.32
N LEU A 264 -5.06 -23.19 -12.44
CA LEU A 264 -3.69 -23.40 -11.99
C LEU A 264 -3.61 -24.50 -10.93
N ASP A 265 -2.51 -25.24 -10.95
CA ASP A 265 -2.19 -26.22 -9.90
C ASP A 265 -1.89 -25.50 -8.59
N THR A 266 -2.33 -26.09 -7.48
CA THR A 266 -2.23 -25.50 -6.15
C THR A 266 -1.61 -26.46 -5.15
N PHE A 267 -1.05 -25.88 -4.09
CA PHE A 267 -0.64 -26.61 -2.90
C PHE A 267 -0.83 -25.73 -1.66
N GLU A 268 -1.11 -26.37 -0.53
CA GLU A 268 -1.49 -25.71 0.71
C GLU A 268 -0.60 -26.18 1.86
N PHE A 269 -0.23 -25.24 2.72
CA PHE A 269 0.28 -25.51 4.05
C PHE A 269 -0.78 -25.06 5.04
N ARG A 270 -1.28 -25.97 5.87
CA ARG A 270 -2.35 -25.72 6.83
C ARG A 270 -2.05 -26.36 8.18
N LEU A 271 -2.38 -25.63 9.23
CA LEU A 271 -2.49 -26.21 10.56
C LEU A 271 -3.65 -27.21 10.59
N ASN A 272 -3.48 -28.27 11.38
CA ASN A 272 -4.46 -29.36 11.47
C ASN A 272 -5.17 -29.28 12.82
N ASN A 273 -6.28 -28.54 12.87
CA ASN A 273 -7.17 -28.45 14.02
C ASN A 273 -6.44 -28.07 15.32
N TYR A 274 -5.50 -27.13 15.21
CA TYR A 274 -4.67 -26.67 16.31
C TYR A 274 -5.53 -25.94 17.34
N LEU A 275 -5.44 -26.33 18.61
CA LEU A 275 -6.16 -25.63 19.68
C LEU A 275 -5.29 -24.47 20.15
N VAL A 276 -5.65 -23.24 19.77
CA VAL A 276 -4.91 -22.05 20.17
C VAL A 276 -5.04 -21.87 21.69
N PRO A 277 -3.92 -21.84 22.45
CA PRO A 277 -3.95 -21.61 23.88
C PRO A 277 -4.53 -20.24 24.25
N SER A 278 -5.11 -20.11 25.44
CA SER A 278 -5.65 -18.84 25.95
C SER A 278 -4.57 -17.86 26.46
N THR A 279 -3.30 -18.13 26.20
CA THR A 279 -2.17 -17.27 26.59
C THR A 279 -2.07 -16.07 25.64
N GLY A 280 -1.61 -14.93 26.15
CA GLY A 280 -1.72 -13.64 25.44
C GLY A 280 -1.04 -13.56 24.07
N THR A 281 -0.01 -14.37 23.81
CA THR A 281 0.62 -14.49 22.48
C THR A 281 1.15 -15.91 22.35
N THR A 282 0.89 -16.56 21.22
CA THR A 282 1.35 -17.92 20.94
C THR A 282 1.95 -17.96 19.54
N TYR A 283 3.19 -18.47 19.43
CA TYR A 283 3.83 -18.79 18.17
C TYR A 283 3.85 -20.29 18.01
N HIS A 284 3.17 -20.78 16.99
CA HIS A 284 3.11 -22.20 16.68
C HIS A 284 3.77 -22.43 15.32
N CYS A 285 4.73 -23.36 15.30
CA CYS A 285 5.58 -23.63 14.17
C CYS A 285 5.36 -25.06 13.69
N LYS A 286 5.29 -25.21 12.37
CA LYS A 286 5.16 -26.51 11.73
C LYS A 286 6.05 -26.59 10.50
N ILE A 287 6.84 -27.65 10.44
CA ILE A 287 7.70 -27.95 9.29
C ILE A 287 6.91 -28.79 8.30
N TYR A 288 6.91 -28.34 7.04
CA TYR A 288 6.25 -29.04 5.95
C TYR A 288 7.27 -29.48 4.91
N LYS A 289 7.08 -30.69 4.39
CA LYS A 289 7.78 -31.15 3.20
C LYS A 289 7.02 -30.76 1.94
N VAL A 290 7.73 -30.26 0.93
CA VAL A 290 7.15 -29.99 -0.38
C VAL A 290 6.62 -31.31 -0.98
N PRO A 291 5.39 -31.35 -1.51
CA PRO A 291 4.80 -32.59 -2.03
C PRO A 291 5.67 -33.27 -3.12
N ASN A 292 5.85 -34.59 -3.01
CA ASN A 292 6.64 -35.39 -3.96
C ASN A 292 6.14 -35.30 -5.42
N LYS A 293 4.89 -34.87 -5.65
CA LYS A 293 4.36 -34.59 -7.00
C LYS A 293 5.10 -33.48 -7.75
N TYR A 294 5.97 -32.73 -7.07
CA TYR A 294 6.81 -31.68 -7.64
C TYR A 294 8.30 -32.06 -7.57
N PRO A 295 8.75 -33.05 -8.35
CA PRO A 295 10.14 -33.52 -8.33
C PRO A 295 11.13 -32.54 -8.97
N VAL A 296 10.62 -31.51 -9.65
CA VAL A 296 11.40 -30.45 -10.29
C VAL A 296 10.95 -29.10 -9.75
N LYS A 297 11.83 -28.10 -9.86
CA LYS A 297 11.54 -26.72 -9.47
C LYS A 297 10.22 -26.25 -10.08
N ARG A 298 9.36 -25.62 -9.27
CA ARG A 298 8.13 -24.93 -9.70
C ARG A 298 8.16 -23.51 -9.18
N HIS A 299 7.44 -22.60 -9.84
CA HIS A 299 7.32 -21.21 -9.38
C HIS A 299 5.91 -20.98 -8.85
N ALA A 300 5.79 -20.64 -7.57
CA ALA A 300 4.60 -20.01 -7.06
C ALA A 300 4.50 -18.59 -7.63
N ILE A 301 3.35 -18.25 -8.23
CA ILE A 301 3.13 -16.95 -8.88
C ILE A 301 2.10 -16.08 -8.16
N ALA A 302 1.43 -16.65 -7.16
CA ALA A 302 0.54 -15.99 -6.22
C ALA A 302 0.36 -16.88 -4.99
N HIS A 303 -0.08 -16.27 -3.89
CA HIS A 303 -0.54 -16.98 -2.70
C HIS A 303 -1.88 -16.40 -2.23
N LYS A 304 -2.65 -17.19 -1.49
CA LYS A 304 -3.88 -16.78 -0.82
C LYS A 304 -3.82 -17.27 0.62
N ILE A 305 -4.10 -16.36 1.55
CA ILE A 305 -4.23 -16.71 2.96
C ILE A 305 -5.58 -17.37 3.16
N LEU A 306 -5.57 -18.49 3.86
CA LEU A 306 -6.74 -19.25 4.21
C LEU A 306 -6.95 -19.09 5.70
N VAL A 307 -7.87 -18.20 6.09
CA VAL A 307 -8.30 -18.04 7.49
C VAL A 307 -9.71 -18.57 7.63
N ASP A 308 -9.99 -19.33 8.70
CA ASP A 308 -11.37 -19.67 9.02
C ASP A 308 -12.12 -18.39 9.40
N SER A 309 -13.31 -18.18 8.82
CA SER A 309 -14.17 -17.03 9.11
C SER A 309 -14.45 -16.82 10.59
N GLN A 310 -14.39 -17.88 11.40
CA GLN A 310 -14.59 -17.83 12.85
C GLN A 310 -13.32 -17.48 13.64
N ASN A 311 -12.15 -17.37 12.98
CA ASN A 311 -10.85 -17.15 13.62
C ASN A 311 -10.13 -15.90 13.09
N THR A 312 -10.83 -15.04 12.35
CA THR A 312 -10.24 -13.84 11.73
C THR A 312 -9.65 -12.86 12.74
N ASP A 313 -10.11 -12.92 13.99
CA ASP A 313 -9.63 -12.15 15.14
C ASP A 313 -8.37 -12.76 15.79
N LEU A 314 -8.13 -14.06 15.62
CA LEU A 314 -7.08 -14.80 16.33
C LEU A 314 -5.71 -14.76 15.65
N ILE A 315 -5.69 -14.71 14.33
CA ILE A 315 -4.46 -14.88 13.56
C ILE A 315 -3.91 -13.52 13.18
N HIS A 316 -2.77 -13.19 13.77
CA HIS A 316 -2.12 -11.90 13.55
C HIS A 316 -0.93 -12.00 12.62
N HIS A 317 -0.27 -13.17 12.51
CA HIS A 317 0.85 -13.39 11.61
C HIS A 317 0.82 -14.82 11.03
N LEU A 318 1.21 -14.94 9.76
CA LEU A 318 1.48 -16.21 9.09
C LEU A 318 2.75 -16.07 8.26
N ASP A 319 3.82 -16.64 8.80
CA ASP A 319 5.14 -16.62 8.19
C ASP A 319 5.47 -17.99 7.62
N LEU A 320 5.93 -18.01 6.37
CA LEU A 320 6.47 -19.21 5.78
C LEU A 320 7.93 -18.98 5.44
N TYR A 321 8.77 -19.85 5.97
CA TYR A 321 10.19 -19.85 5.71
C TYR A 321 10.63 -21.03 4.85
N GLU A 322 11.76 -20.86 4.17
CA GLU A 322 12.47 -21.94 3.49
C GLU A 322 13.57 -22.49 4.40
N CYS A 323 13.57 -23.80 4.60
CA CYS A 323 14.64 -24.49 5.32
C CYS A 323 15.98 -24.43 4.59
N ASP A 324 17.08 -24.46 5.35
CA ASP A 324 18.41 -24.68 4.81
C ASP A 324 18.39 -25.95 3.96
N PRO A 325 18.87 -25.93 2.69
CA PRO A 325 18.96 -27.11 1.85
C PRO A 325 19.75 -28.28 2.47
N MET A 326 20.62 -28.01 3.45
CA MET A 326 21.39 -29.00 4.20
C MET A 326 20.69 -29.47 5.48
N ALA A 327 19.56 -28.88 5.88
CA ALA A 327 18.80 -29.33 7.03
C ALA A 327 18.24 -30.74 6.78
N THR A 328 18.31 -31.59 7.80
CA THR A 328 17.79 -32.96 7.74
C THR A 328 16.71 -33.13 8.81
N PHE A 329 15.55 -33.62 8.38
CA PHE A 329 14.40 -33.88 9.25
C PHE A 329 13.95 -35.33 9.11
N ASN A 330 13.29 -35.85 10.14
CA ASN A 330 12.59 -37.12 10.03
C ASN A 330 11.26 -36.92 9.30
N ASP A 331 11.20 -37.35 8.04
CA ASP A 331 10.01 -37.22 7.19
C ASP A 331 8.75 -37.90 7.75
N GLU A 332 8.90 -38.93 8.62
CA GLU A 332 7.77 -39.64 9.23
C GLU A 332 7.13 -38.83 10.38
N LYS A 333 7.89 -37.91 10.98
CA LYS A 333 7.46 -37.09 12.11
C LYS A 333 8.13 -35.71 12.05
N LEU A 334 7.65 -34.88 11.12
CA LEU A 334 8.12 -33.50 11.02
C LEU A 334 7.69 -32.69 12.27
N PRO A 335 8.54 -31.75 12.75
CA PRO A 335 8.21 -30.88 13.88
C PRO A 335 6.91 -30.09 13.67
N ASP A 336 6.08 -30.07 14.71
CA ASP A 336 4.76 -29.44 14.77
C ASP A 336 4.44 -29.13 16.24
N ASP A 337 4.89 -27.97 16.72
CA ASP A 337 4.75 -27.58 18.14
C ASP A 337 4.88 -26.06 18.32
N LEU A 338 4.85 -25.57 19.56
CA LEU A 338 5.25 -24.20 19.87
C LEU A 338 6.65 -23.92 19.33
N CYS A 339 6.84 -22.76 18.70
CA CYS A 339 8.12 -22.41 18.08
C CYS A 339 9.30 -22.44 19.06
N ASP A 340 9.05 -22.12 20.33
CA ASP A 340 10.06 -22.17 21.39
C ASP A 340 10.47 -23.61 21.75
N ASP A 341 9.55 -24.57 21.65
CA ASP A 341 9.77 -25.98 22.01
C ASP A 341 10.52 -26.74 20.91
N ILE A 342 10.44 -26.27 19.66
CA ILE A 342 11.17 -26.81 18.50
C ILE A 342 12.15 -25.78 17.91
N TYR A 343 12.73 -24.96 18.79
CA TYR A 343 13.55 -23.80 18.41
C TYR A 343 14.75 -24.20 17.54
N ASP A 344 15.44 -25.30 17.86
CA ASP A 344 16.63 -25.74 17.14
C ASP A 344 16.30 -26.14 15.70
N GLU A 345 15.16 -26.81 15.48
CA GLU A 345 14.66 -27.16 14.16
C GLU A 345 14.17 -25.93 13.39
N VAL A 346 13.42 -25.05 14.05
CA VAL A 346 12.92 -23.79 13.45
C VAL A 346 14.08 -22.90 13.00
N LYS A 347 15.17 -22.84 13.77
CA LYS A 347 16.36 -22.05 13.44
C LYS A 347 17.03 -22.50 12.14
N LEU A 348 16.92 -23.78 11.77
CA LEU A 348 17.39 -24.29 10.48
C LEU A 348 16.55 -23.76 9.30
N CYS A 349 15.38 -23.19 9.57
CA CYS A 349 14.48 -22.68 8.55
C CYS A 349 14.23 -21.17 8.62
N SER A 350 14.49 -20.50 9.73
CA SER A 350 14.12 -19.10 9.94
C SER A 350 14.95 -18.07 9.15
N SER A 351 15.85 -18.50 8.25
CA SER A 351 16.81 -17.61 7.58
C SER A 351 16.27 -16.95 6.33
N ASN A 352 15.27 -17.56 5.67
CA ASN A 352 14.76 -17.04 4.40
C ASN A 352 13.24 -17.12 4.32
N PHE A 353 12.58 -15.97 4.15
CA PHE A 353 11.14 -15.92 3.96
C PHE A 353 10.75 -16.39 2.55
N ALA A 354 9.76 -17.28 2.47
CA ALA A 354 9.03 -17.57 1.25
C ALA A 354 7.85 -16.59 1.08
N THR A 355 7.14 -16.29 2.18
CA THR A 355 6.09 -15.27 2.24
C THR A 355 5.81 -14.88 3.69
N VAL A 356 5.24 -13.68 3.88
CA VAL A 356 4.87 -13.11 5.18
C VAL A 356 3.49 -12.51 5.05
N TRP A 357 2.67 -12.67 6.07
CA TRP A 357 1.37 -12.03 6.18
C TRP A 357 1.10 -11.61 7.63
N ALA A 358 0.45 -10.46 7.82
CA ALA A 358 0.13 -9.91 9.12
C ALA A 358 -1.27 -9.27 9.14
N VAL A 359 -1.98 -9.36 10.28
CA VAL A 359 -3.32 -8.80 10.56
C VAL A 359 -3.42 -8.30 12.01
N GLY A 360 -4.31 -7.35 12.25
CA GLY A 360 -4.71 -6.91 13.58
C GLY A 360 -6.03 -7.53 14.07
N GLY A 361 -6.05 -8.02 15.31
CA GLY A 361 -7.23 -8.57 15.99
C GLY A 361 -6.99 -8.86 17.49
N ASP A 362 -8.05 -9.21 18.23
CA ASP A 362 -8.04 -9.46 19.68
C ASP A 362 -8.26 -10.96 20.03
N ILE A 363 -7.85 -11.36 21.24
CA ILE A 363 -7.60 -12.76 21.68
C ILE A 363 -8.87 -13.48 22.19
N VAL A 364 -9.17 -14.68 21.65
CA VAL A 364 -10.11 -15.68 22.23
C VAL A 364 -9.62 -17.13 21.95
N THR A 365 -9.90 -18.10 22.81
CA THR A 365 -9.49 -19.51 22.61
C THR A 365 -10.38 -20.21 21.57
N ARG A 366 -9.86 -20.63 20.40
CA ARG A 366 -10.60 -21.41 19.38
C ARG A 366 -9.68 -22.42 18.65
N ARG A 367 -10.28 -23.31 17.85
CA ARG A 367 -9.57 -24.28 16.99
C ARG A 367 -9.24 -23.65 15.65
N ASP A 368 -7.99 -23.76 15.21
CA ASP A 368 -7.49 -23.18 13.97
C ASP A 368 -7.07 -24.21 12.91
N ASN A 369 -7.40 -23.91 11.65
CA ASN A 369 -7.04 -24.70 10.46
C ASN A 369 -6.43 -23.79 9.37
N SER A 370 -5.90 -22.64 9.77
CA SER A 370 -5.49 -21.61 8.84
C SER A 370 -4.14 -21.92 8.22
N GLY A 371 -3.81 -21.19 7.15
CA GLY A 371 -2.58 -21.40 6.43
C GLY A 371 -2.52 -20.67 5.09
N ILE A 372 -1.67 -21.16 4.19
CA ILE A 372 -1.32 -20.48 2.95
C ILE A 372 -1.50 -21.43 1.77
N ARG A 373 -2.25 -20.99 0.76
CA ARG A 373 -2.34 -21.65 -0.55
C ARG A 373 -1.45 -20.94 -1.54
N PHE A 374 -0.65 -21.69 -2.28
CA PHE A 374 0.11 -21.17 -3.43
C PHE A 374 -0.51 -21.61 -4.75
N TYR A 375 -0.43 -20.72 -5.74
CA TYR A 375 -0.79 -20.99 -7.13
C TYR A 375 0.47 -21.14 -7.97
N LEU A 376 0.60 -22.27 -8.65
CA LEU A 376 1.77 -22.61 -9.44
C LEU A 376 1.63 -22.15 -10.89
N GLY A 377 2.66 -21.50 -11.39
CA GLY A 377 2.74 -21.16 -12.81
C GLY A 377 2.93 -22.39 -13.70
N ASN A 378 2.32 -22.38 -14.88
CA ASN A 378 2.49 -23.40 -15.92
C ASN A 378 3.82 -23.26 -16.69
N LYS A 379 4.52 -22.13 -16.54
CA LYS A 379 5.81 -21.85 -17.17
C LYS A 379 6.76 -21.25 -16.15
N HIS A 380 8.04 -21.60 -16.25
CA HIS A 380 9.09 -20.96 -15.47
C HIS A 380 9.15 -19.46 -15.80
N ARG A 381 9.23 -18.65 -14.75
CA ARG A 381 9.53 -17.21 -14.89
C ARG A 381 11.04 -17.04 -15.03
N LYS A 382 11.45 -15.92 -15.64
CA LYS A 382 12.87 -15.61 -15.89
C LYS A 382 13.68 -15.44 -14.60
N HIS A 383 13.07 -14.92 -13.54
CA HIS A 383 13.73 -14.59 -12.29
C HIS A 383 12.94 -15.17 -11.12
N ASP A 384 13.67 -15.58 -10.10
CA ASP A 384 13.15 -15.90 -8.77
C ASP A 384 13.06 -14.62 -7.94
N LEU A 385 12.12 -14.59 -7.01
CA LEU A 385 11.98 -13.52 -6.02
C LEU A 385 12.80 -13.82 -4.77
N GLY A 386 13.43 -12.79 -4.21
CA GLY A 386 14.07 -12.83 -2.89
C GLY A 386 13.43 -11.81 -1.94
N PHE A 387 13.75 -11.93 -0.66
CA PHE A 387 13.34 -11.02 0.41
C PHE A 387 14.58 -10.38 1.06
N LEU A 388 14.52 -9.07 1.29
CA LEU A 388 15.54 -8.29 1.98
C LEU A 388 14.89 -7.58 3.17
N THR A 389 15.29 -7.95 4.38
CA THR A 389 14.82 -7.32 5.62
C THR A 389 15.81 -6.26 6.06
N LEU A 390 15.34 -5.02 6.20
CA LEU A 390 16.11 -3.87 6.70
C LEU A 390 15.50 -3.32 7.98
N GLY A 391 16.31 -2.83 8.92
CA GLY A 391 15.79 -2.19 10.13
C GLY A 391 16.57 -2.55 11.39
N ILE A 392 15.88 -2.78 12.49
CA ILE A 392 16.51 -3.01 13.80
C ILE A 392 16.19 -4.40 14.26
N ARG A 393 17.18 -5.04 14.88
CA ARG A 393 17.00 -6.36 15.48
C ARG A 393 15.86 -6.31 16.51
N ALA A 394 14.90 -7.21 16.38
CA ALA A 394 13.69 -7.28 17.19
C ALA A 394 13.95 -7.92 18.58
N ASP A 395 14.92 -7.40 19.32
CA ASP A 395 15.22 -7.87 20.67
C ASP A 395 15.69 -6.72 21.59
N PRO A 396 15.83 -6.95 22.91
CA PRO A 396 16.26 -5.91 23.85
C PRO A 396 17.62 -5.27 23.53
N PHE A 397 18.54 -5.96 22.83
CA PHE A 397 19.78 -5.33 22.36
C PHE A 397 19.53 -4.31 21.25
N GLY A 398 18.62 -4.61 20.31
CA GLY A 398 18.32 -3.73 19.19
C GLY A 398 17.42 -2.55 19.54
N LEU A 399 16.37 -2.77 20.33
CA LEU A 399 15.28 -1.81 20.50
C LEU A 399 14.82 -1.66 21.95
N ALA A 400 14.73 -0.41 22.42
CA ALA A 400 14.15 -0.07 23.71
C ALA A 400 13.54 1.34 23.68
N ILE A 401 12.28 1.44 24.09
CA ILE A 401 11.45 2.64 23.92
C ILE A 401 10.88 3.06 25.29
N PRO A 402 11.20 4.27 25.78
CA PRO A 402 10.67 4.77 27.05
C PRO A 402 9.14 4.90 27.03
N LEU A 403 8.53 4.83 28.21
CA LEU A 403 7.10 5.08 28.40
C LEU A 403 6.74 6.56 28.26
N ARG A 404 5.51 6.86 27.82
CA ARG A 404 4.98 8.23 27.67
C ARG A 404 5.92 9.16 26.90
N VAL A 405 6.24 8.77 25.67
CA VAL A 405 6.95 9.60 24.69
C VAL A 405 6.05 9.80 23.49
N ASP A 406 5.79 11.06 23.15
CA ASP A 406 4.92 11.39 22.01
C ASP A 406 5.55 10.97 20.67
N ARG A 407 6.87 11.15 20.55
CA ARG A 407 7.61 10.83 19.34
C ARG A 407 8.98 10.28 19.67
N PHE A 408 9.09 8.96 19.76
CA PHE A 408 10.37 8.26 19.86
C PHE A 408 10.82 7.86 18.46
N THR A 409 11.99 8.32 18.02
CA THR A 409 12.54 7.99 16.70
C THR A 409 13.69 7.03 16.88
N ILE A 410 13.81 6.04 16.01
CA ILE A 410 14.99 5.17 15.96
C ILE A 410 15.41 4.90 14.52
N ASP A 411 16.72 4.85 14.30
CA ASP A 411 17.33 4.69 13.00
C ASP A 411 18.18 3.42 12.94
N SER A 412 18.17 2.80 11.77
CA SER A 412 19.10 1.75 11.37
C SER A 412 19.87 2.21 10.13
N TYR A 413 21.14 1.86 10.09
CA TYR A 413 21.99 2.05 8.94
C TYR A 413 22.59 0.72 8.48
N CYS A 414 22.44 0.45 7.20
CA CYS A 414 23.07 -0.66 6.50
C CYS A 414 24.13 -0.09 5.56
N PRO A 415 25.42 -0.32 5.83
CA PRO A 415 26.50 0.29 5.08
C PRO A 415 26.65 -0.36 3.70
N SER A 416 27.48 0.23 2.84
CA SER A 416 27.65 -0.16 1.44
C SER A 416 28.13 -1.62 1.25
N GLU A 417 28.79 -2.14 2.29
CA GLU A 417 29.21 -3.53 2.46
C GLU A 417 28.04 -4.49 2.27
N ALA A 418 26.85 -4.13 2.78
CA ALA A 418 25.65 -4.96 2.73
C ALA A 418 25.16 -5.21 1.29
N SER A 419 25.47 -4.30 0.36
CA SER A 419 25.08 -4.43 -1.05
C SER A 419 26.25 -4.80 -1.97
N ARG A 420 27.47 -4.92 -1.46
CA ARG A 420 28.70 -5.12 -2.25
C ARG A 420 28.61 -6.34 -3.19
N ASN A 421 27.88 -7.38 -2.78
CA ASN A 421 27.71 -8.62 -3.52
C ASN A 421 26.57 -8.59 -4.54
N PHE A 422 25.87 -7.47 -4.71
CA PHE A 422 24.82 -7.37 -5.73
C PHE A 422 25.42 -7.60 -7.12
N PRO A 423 24.64 -8.09 -8.09
CA PRO A 423 25.10 -8.21 -9.45
C PRO A 423 25.37 -6.82 -10.03
N LYS A 424 26.35 -6.70 -10.93
CA LYS A 424 26.64 -5.42 -11.62
C LYS A 424 25.42 -4.85 -12.36
N SER A 425 24.49 -5.71 -12.79
CA SER A 425 23.23 -5.30 -13.43
C SER A 425 22.19 -4.72 -12.45
N GLY A 426 22.42 -4.87 -11.15
CA GLY A 426 21.53 -4.55 -10.05
C GLY A 426 20.41 -5.57 -9.81
N ILE A 427 19.75 -5.44 -8.66
CA ILE A 427 18.47 -6.09 -8.33
C ILE A 427 17.32 -5.08 -8.40
N ASN A 428 16.09 -5.55 -8.51
CA ASN A 428 14.90 -4.72 -8.69
C ASN A 428 13.92 -5.03 -7.57
N VAL A 429 13.71 -4.06 -6.68
CA VAL A 429 12.70 -4.11 -5.62
C VAL A 429 11.33 -3.76 -6.19
N ILE A 430 10.32 -4.54 -5.86
CA ILE A 430 8.96 -4.40 -6.40
C ILE A 430 7.86 -4.32 -5.33
N PHE A 431 8.14 -4.79 -4.12
CA PHE A 431 7.24 -4.67 -3.00
C PHE A 431 7.97 -4.25 -1.73
N ALA A 432 7.25 -3.60 -0.83
CA ALA A 432 7.68 -3.23 0.50
C ALA A 432 6.63 -3.65 1.53
N LEU A 433 7.06 -4.21 2.64
CA LEU A 433 6.21 -4.57 3.78
C LEU A 433 6.80 -3.91 5.03
N PRO A 434 6.28 -2.74 5.43
CA PRO A 434 6.62 -2.14 6.70
C PRO A 434 6.03 -2.97 7.85
N HIS A 435 6.81 -3.18 8.92
CA HIS A 435 6.40 -3.97 10.07
C HIS A 435 6.91 -3.33 11.38
N THR A 436 5.95 -2.98 12.23
CA THR A 436 6.12 -2.53 13.63
C THR A 436 4.93 -3.04 14.45
N HIS A 437 5.01 -3.03 15.79
CA HIS A 437 3.88 -3.43 16.63
C HIS A 437 2.96 -2.23 16.96
N LEU A 438 2.26 -2.30 18.10
CA LEU A 438 1.13 -1.41 18.44
C LEU A 438 1.50 0.07 18.59
N GLN A 439 2.75 0.38 18.89
CA GLN A 439 3.22 1.74 19.16
C GLN A 439 3.81 2.41 17.91
N GLY A 440 3.98 1.69 16.81
CA GLY A 440 4.51 2.23 15.57
C GLY A 440 3.57 3.25 14.94
N ALA A 441 4.10 4.43 14.61
CA ALA A 441 3.37 5.54 14.04
C ALA A 441 3.82 5.87 12.60
N SER A 442 5.08 5.59 12.27
CA SER A 442 5.65 5.80 10.93
C SER A 442 6.88 4.93 10.73
N ILE A 443 7.12 4.54 9.49
CA ILE A 443 8.30 3.78 9.08
C ILE A 443 8.68 4.11 7.64
N TRP A 444 9.97 4.30 7.38
CA TRP A 444 10.48 4.50 6.03
C TRP A 444 11.87 3.92 5.85
N THR A 445 12.24 3.65 4.60
CA THR A 445 13.61 3.31 4.23
C THR A 445 14.05 4.14 3.04
N LYS A 446 15.25 4.73 3.16
CA LYS A 446 15.93 5.46 2.10
C LYS A 446 17.07 4.63 1.53
N LEU A 447 17.20 4.70 0.22
CA LEU A 447 18.38 4.29 -0.53
C LEU A 447 19.34 5.46 -0.61
N ILE A 448 20.61 5.21 -0.29
CA ILE A 448 21.72 6.16 -0.39
C ILE A 448 22.69 5.58 -1.44
N GLY A 449 22.64 6.13 -2.65
CA GLY A 449 23.48 5.64 -3.75
C GLY A 449 24.91 6.19 -3.70
N ASN A 450 25.80 5.57 -4.47
CA ASN A 450 27.24 5.89 -4.56
C ASN A 450 27.56 7.37 -4.91
N ASN A 451 26.61 8.10 -5.51
CA ASN A 451 26.73 9.54 -5.83
C ASN A 451 25.97 10.45 -4.84
N THR A 452 25.66 10.00 -3.62
CA THR A 452 24.85 10.72 -2.60
C THR A 452 23.40 11.03 -2.98
N ALA A 453 22.88 10.46 -4.08
CA ALA A 453 21.46 10.55 -4.41
C ALA A 453 20.64 9.79 -3.37
N ILE A 454 19.72 10.49 -2.70
CA ILE A 454 18.85 9.94 -1.67
C ILE A 454 17.43 9.85 -2.23
N GLN A 455 16.85 8.65 -2.17
CA GLN A 455 15.45 8.43 -2.52
C GLN A 455 14.81 7.43 -1.54
N TYR A 456 13.49 7.49 -1.39
CA TYR A 456 12.77 6.46 -0.65
C TYR A 456 12.73 5.15 -1.44
N LEU A 457 13.06 4.05 -0.77
CA LEU A 457 12.61 2.73 -1.23
C LEU A 457 11.11 2.58 -0.95
N PHE A 458 10.69 2.98 0.24
CA PHE A 458 9.29 3.08 0.63
C PHE A 458 9.16 4.03 1.84
N ASN A 459 8.00 4.68 1.95
CA ASN A 459 7.68 5.64 3.00
C ASN A 459 6.23 5.44 3.46
N ALA A 460 6.04 5.14 4.74
CA ALA A 460 4.77 5.22 5.43
C ALA A 460 4.88 6.31 6.50
N GLU A 461 4.43 7.51 6.15
CA GLU A 461 4.36 8.64 7.09
C GLU A 461 3.34 8.42 8.20
N THR A 462 2.32 7.61 7.90
CA THR A 462 1.33 7.11 8.84
C THR A 462 1.27 5.60 8.77
N TYR A 463 1.30 4.96 9.93
CA TYR A 463 1.30 3.51 10.06
C TYR A 463 0.24 3.09 11.07
N ASP A 464 -0.49 2.02 10.77
CA ASP A 464 -1.42 1.36 11.68
C ASP A 464 -1.10 -0.12 11.74
N PHE A 465 -0.91 -0.64 12.96
CA PHE A 465 -0.58 -2.05 13.20
C PHE A 465 -1.56 -3.03 12.55
N ASN A 466 -2.83 -2.66 12.42
CA ASN A 466 -3.84 -3.55 11.83
C ASN A 466 -3.77 -3.60 10.30
N TYR A 467 -2.91 -2.80 9.66
CA TYR A 467 -2.82 -2.64 8.20
C TYR A 467 -1.40 -2.91 7.69
N GLN A 468 -1.00 -4.17 7.78
CA GLN A 468 0.33 -4.64 7.40
C GLN A 468 0.27 -5.52 6.15
N PHE A 469 0.14 -4.88 5.00
CA PHE A 469 0.05 -5.57 3.72
C PHE A 469 1.28 -5.28 2.85
N GLN A 470 1.57 -6.20 1.94
CA GLN A 470 2.66 -6.05 1.00
C GLN A 470 2.34 -4.96 -0.02
N ASN A 471 3.00 -3.80 0.11
CA ASN A 471 2.79 -2.64 -0.74
C ASN A 471 3.52 -2.79 -2.06
N ARG A 472 2.77 -2.72 -3.17
CA ARG A 472 3.37 -2.70 -4.51
C ARG A 472 3.98 -1.34 -4.78
N LEU A 473 5.23 -1.33 -5.24
CA LEU A 473 5.87 -0.10 -5.69
C LEU A 473 5.34 0.31 -7.08
N PRO A 474 5.10 1.60 -7.35
CA PRO A 474 4.54 2.05 -8.62
C PRO A 474 5.47 1.77 -9.81
N LYS A 475 6.78 1.73 -9.55
CA LYS A 475 7.81 1.25 -10.49
C LYS A 475 8.86 0.45 -9.71
N PRO A 476 9.47 -0.57 -10.34
CA PRO A 476 10.60 -1.25 -9.71
C PRO A 476 11.73 -0.27 -9.41
N ILE A 477 12.29 -0.35 -8.20
CA ILE A 477 13.46 0.44 -7.80
C ILE A 477 14.69 -0.44 -7.92
N LYS A 478 15.70 0.03 -8.66
CA LYS A 478 16.92 -0.74 -8.88
C LYS A 478 17.96 -0.41 -7.81
N LEU A 479 18.54 -1.45 -7.21
CA LEU A 479 19.64 -1.36 -6.26
C LEU A 479 20.91 -1.92 -6.91
N TYR A 480 22.03 -1.28 -6.65
CA TYR A 480 23.34 -1.58 -7.22
C TYR A 480 24.37 -1.94 -6.15
N PRO A 481 25.51 -2.52 -6.55
CA PRO A 481 26.61 -2.77 -5.63
C PRO A 481 27.16 -1.46 -5.06
N GLY A 482 27.33 -1.40 -3.74
CA GLY A 482 27.85 -0.24 -3.02
C GLY A 482 26.77 0.76 -2.55
N ASP A 483 25.50 0.46 -2.78
CA ASP A 483 24.39 1.21 -2.18
C ASP A 483 24.29 0.97 -0.67
N SER A 484 23.96 2.01 0.09
CA SER A 484 23.65 1.94 1.52
C SER A 484 22.16 2.19 1.78
N PHE A 485 21.66 1.77 2.94
CA PHE A 485 20.26 1.94 3.32
C PHE A 485 20.14 2.56 4.70
N ALA A 486 19.17 3.46 4.86
CA ALA A 486 18.78 4.00 6.15
C ALA A 486 17.30 3.71 6.39
N THR A 487 16.97 3.06 7.50
CA THR A 487 15.58 2.77 7.90
C THR A 487 15.27 3.52 9.18
N ARG A 488 14.12 4.18 9.25
CA ARG A 488 13.64 4.86 10.45
C ARG A 488 12.29 4.32 10.86
N CYS A 489 12.12 4.10 12.15
CA CYS A 489 10.82 3.89 12.78
C CYS A 489 10.54 5.01 13.79
N ILE A 490 9.28 5.42 13.86
CA ILE A 490 8.78 6.40 14.82
C ILE A 490 7.67 5.75 15.62
N TYR A 491 7.74 5.88 16.95
CA TYR A 491 6.77 5.33 17.87
C TYR A 491 6.11 6.41 18.73
N ASN A 492 4.86 6.17 19.11
CA ASN A 492 4.15 6.94 20.12
C ASN A 492 3.83 6.01 21.30
N THR A 493 4.31 6.35 22.50
CA THR A 493 4.07 5.58 23.73
C THR A 493 3.31 6.38 24.79
N MET A 494 2.58 7.44 24.39
CA MET A 494 1.78 8.27 25.31
C MET A 494 0.71 7.48 26.06
N ASN A 495 0.20 6.40 25.45
CA ASN A 495 -0.76 5.48 26.05
C ASN A 495 -0.12 4.40 26.94
N LYS A 496 1.22 4.28 27.01
CA LYS A 496 1.92 3.25 27.79
C LYS A 496 2.41 3.80 29.12
N ASN A 497 2.08 3.09 30.20
CA ASN A 497 2.59 3.38 31.55
C ASN A 497 3.86 2.60 31.90
N VAL A 498 4.33 1.72 31.02
CA VAL A 498 5.53 0.91 31.17
C VAL A 498 6.38 1.03 29.90
N SER A 499 7.70 0.93 30.04
CA SER A 499 8.62 0.90 28.91
C SER A 499 8.31 -0.26 27.98
N THR A 500 8.75 -0.14 26.72
CA THR A 500 8.62 -1.21 25.72
C THR A 500 10.02 -1.57 25.20
N VAL A 501 10.27 -2.84 24.93
CA VAL A 501 11.55 -3.34 24.39
C VAL A 501 11.30 -4.11 23.11
N GLY A 502 12.37 -4.34 22.33
CA GLY A 502 12.33 -5.19 21.16
C GLY A 502 11.96 -6.62 21.52
N GLY A 503 11.15 -7.26 20.68
CA GLY A 503 10.76 -8.65 20.86
C GLY A 503 9.65 -9.07 19.92
N GLU A 504 9.40 -10.38 19.89
CA GLU A 504 8.40 -10.97 19.00
C GLU A 504 6.95 -10.62 19.41
N ARG A 505 6.68 -10.48 20.70
CA ARG A 505 5.31 -10.34 21.24
C ARG A 505 4.67 -9.02 20.80
N THR A 506 3.36 -9.02 20.60
CA THR A 506 2.56 -7.81 20.27
C THR A 506 2.74 -6.65 21.27
N ARG A 507 3.10 -6.96 22.53
CA ARG A 507 3.37 -5.97 23.59
C ARG A 507 4.82 -5.46 23.64
N ASP A 508 5.74 -6.21 23.03
CA ASP A 508 7.10 -5.77 22.71
C ASP A 508 7.03 -4.98 21.38
N GLU A 509 8.15 -4.52 20.81
CA GLU A 509 8.17 -3.74 19.55
C GLU A 509 9.13 -4.27 18.49
N MET A 510 8.90 -3.85 17.25
CA MET A 510 9.76 -4.15 16.10
C MET A 510 9.94 -2.94 15.17
N CYS A 511 11.07 -2.91 14.48
CA CYS A 511 11.33 -1.99 13.37
C CYS A 511 11.89 -2.77 12.19
N LEU A 512 11.02 -3.41 11.41
CA LEU A 512 11.44 -4.21 10.25
C LEU A 512 10.76 -3.69 8.99
N HIS A 513 11.53 -3.60 7.91
CA HIS A 513 11.05 -3.20 6.61
C HIS A 513 11.52 -4.21 5.57
N MET A 514 10.58 -5.01 5.09
CA MET A 514 10.88 -6.16 4.24
C MET A 514 10.61 -5.82 2.77
N PHE A 515 11.57 -6.11 1.91
CA PHE A 515 11.51 -5.77 0.49
C PHE A 515 11.57 -7.02 -0.36
N THR A 516 10.61 -7.18 -1.27
CA THR A 516 10.64 -8.27 -2.25
C THR A 516 11.30 -7.80 -3.54
N TYR A 517 12.28 -8.55 -4.03
CA TYR A 517 13.12 -8.14 -5.16
C TYR A 517 13.41 -9.28 -6.14
N TYR A 518 13.94 -8.93 -7.33
CA TYR A 518 14.50 -9.89 -8.29
C TYR A 518 15.71 -9.32 -9.06
N PRO A 519 16.64 -10.17 -9.56
CA PRO A 519 16.73 -11.61 -9.28
C PRO A 519 17.11 -11.89 -7.83
N ARG A 520 16.61 -13.01 -7.29
CA ARG A 520 16.99 -13.53 -5.97
C ARG A 520 18.51 -13.68 -5.83
N MET A 521 19.03 -13.33 -4.66
CA MET A 521 20.41 -13.59 -4.23
C MET A 521 20.42 -14.77 -3.24
N ASN A 522 21.55 -15.48 -3.16
CA ASN A 522 21.72 -16.63 -2.25
C ASN A 522 22.26 -16.24 -0.86
N ASP A 523 22.80 -15.03 -0.70
CA ASP A 523 23.54 -14.65 0.52
C ASP A 523 23.03 -13.33 1.12
N LEU A 524 21.83 -12.88 0.74
CA LEU A 524 21.26 -11.62 1.21
C LEU A 524 19.81 -11.77 1.63
N TYR A 525 19.61 -11.74 2.93
CA TYR A 525 18.31 -11.94 3.58
C TYR A 525 17.98 -10.82 4.56
N THR A 526 18.96 -10.38 5.34
CA THR A 526 18.75 -9.45 6.45
C THR A 526 19.95 -8.53 6.62
N CYS A 527 19.68 -7.24 6.79
CA CYS A 527 20.64 -6.28 7.33
C CYS A 527 19.93 -5.46 8.40
N VAL A 528 20.30 -5.66 9.66
CA VAL A 528 19.68 -4.98 10.80
C VAL A 528 20.72 -4.42 11.74
N THR A 529 20.41 -3.29 12.36
CA THR A 529 21.25 -2.66 13.39
C THR A 529 21.00 -3.32 14.74
N ILE A 530 22.07 -3.51 15.49
CA ILE A 530 22.08 -3.96 16.89
C ILE A 530 23.00 -3.01 17.67
N ASN A 531 22.62 -2.65 18.90
CA ASN A 531 23.51 -1.85 19.75
C ASN A 531 24.60 -2.74 20.34
N ASP A 532 25.82 -2.20 20.40
CA ASP A 532 26.96 -2.91 21.00
C ASP A 532 26.73 -3.18 22.48
N LYS A 533 27.29 -4.29 22.95
CA LYS A 533 27.22 -4.69 24.36
C LYS A 533 27.80 -3.62 25.28
N SER A 534 28.90 -2.96 24.87
CA SER A 534 29.53 -1.86 25.60
C SER A 534 28.60 -0.66 25.74
N ALA A 535 27.90 -0.27 24.66
CA ALA A 535 26.95 0.85 24.70
C ALA A 535 25.84 0.59 25.73
N TRP A 536 25.31 -0.63 25.80
CA TRP A 536 24.36 -1.01 26.84
C TRP A 536 24.95 -1.03 28.24
N GLN A 537 26.19 -1.51 28.41
CA GLN A 537 26.90 -1.49 29.69
C GLN A 537 27.09 -0.06 30.20
N ASP A 538 27.42 0.89 29.31
CA ASP A 538 27.56 2.31 29.63
C ASP A 538 26.21 2.92 30.03
N ILE A 539 25.15 2.67 29.26
CA ILE A 539 23.77 3.13 29.56
C ILE A 539 23.28 2.60 30.92
N MET A 540 23.60 1.33 31.22
CA MET A 540 23.23 0.67 32.47
C MET A 540 24.18 0.98 33.63
N ASN A 541 25.32 1.65 33.34
CA ASN A 541 26.42 1.88 34.27
C ASN A 541 26.87 0.59 35.00
N THR A 542 27.17 -0.45 34.22
CA THR A 542 27.58 -1.77 34.75
C THR A 542 28.75 -2.36 33.98
N SER A 543 29.69 -2.97 34.71
CA SER A 543 30.80 -3.75 34.14
C SER A 543 30.49 -5.25 34.06
N SER A 544 29.31 -5.68 34.56
CA SER A 544 28.88 -7.08 34.55
C SER A 544 28.54 -7.56 33.14
N SER A 545 28.55 -8.87 32.93
CA SER A 545 28.00 -9.44 31.70
C SER A 545 26.51 -9.17 31.62
N ILE A 546 26.07 -8.64 30.48
CA ILE A 546 24.66 -8.42 30.15
C ILE A 546 24.20 -9.38 29.05
N ASP A 547 22.90 -9.68 29.07
CA ASP A 547 22.17 -10.42 28.05
C ASP A 547 20.78 -9.77 27.82
N ASN A 548 20.00 -10.33 26.89
CA ASN A 548 18.65 -9.83 26.58
C ASN A 548 17.72 -9.78 27.79
N LYS A 549 17.83 -10.73 28.71
CA LYS A 549 16.98 -10.79 29.90
C LYS A 549 17.33 -9.67 30.86
N ILE A 550 18.62 -9.47 31.14
CA ILE A 550 19.13 -8.43 32.02
C ILE A 550 18.77 -7.03 31.48
N ILE A 551 18.95 -6.79 30.18
CA ILE A 551 18.58 -5.51 29.55
C ILE A 551 17.07 -5.28 29.69
N LYS A 552 16.25 -6.29 29.37
CA LYS A 552 14.79 -6.20 29.47
C LYS A 552 14.34 -5.88 30.90
N GLU A 553 14.83 -6.61 31.89
CA GLU A 553 14.48 -6.40 33.30
C GLU A 553 14.89 -5.00 33.77
N TRP A 554 16.11 -4.56 33.45
CA TRP A 554 16.59 -3.23 33.81
C TRP A 554 15.77 -2.11 33.16
N PHE A 555 15.52 -2.19 31.86
CA PHE A 555 14.84 -1.12 31.11
C PHE A 555 13.36 -0.98 31.50
N LEU A 556 12.71 -2.10 31.81
CA LEU A 556 11.33 -2.12 32.32
C LEU A 556 11.22 -1.58 33.74
N ALA A 557 12.25 -1.77 34.57
CA ALA A 557 12.29 -1.27 35.95
C ALA A 557 12.77 0.20 36.06
N LYS A 558 13.34 0.77 35.00
CA LYS A 558 13.90 2.13 35.02
C LYS A 558 12.82 3.19 35.24
N THR A 559 13.03 4.05 36.23
CA THR A 559 12.25 5.27 36.42
C THR A 559 12.71 6.36 35.45
N TRP A 560 11.77 6.96 34.72
CA TRP A 560 12.06 7.94 33.68
C TRP A 560 11.81 9.38 34.13
N THR A 561 12.85 10.20 34.11
CA THR A 561 12.76 11.67 34.11
C THR A 561 12.66 12.20 32.68
N SER A 562 12.17 13.43 32.50
CA SER A 562 12.14 14.09 31.18
C SER A 562 13.53 14.12 30.53
N GLU A 563 14.58 14.38 31.31
CA GLU A 563 15.97 14.40 30.83
C GLU A 563 16.45 13.02 30.38
N SER A 564 16.22 11.98 31.19
CA SER A 564 16.63 10.61 30.85
C SER A 564 15.92 10.07 29.60
N LYS A 565 14.68 10.51 29.34
CA LYS A 565 13.96 10.18 28.10
C LYS A 565 14.62 10.83 26.89
N ILE A 566 15.07 12.08 27.02
CA ILE A 566 15.80 12.79 25.95
C ILE A 566 17.14 12.12 25.69
N GLN A 567 17.87 11.72 26.73
CA GLN A 567 19.15 11.01 26.61
C GLN A 567 19.02 9.62 25.97
N CYS A 568 17.86 8.96 26.11
CA CYS A 568 17.57 7.70 25.43
C CYS A 568 16.99 7.87 24.02
N LEU A 569 16.71 9.11 23.57
CA LEU A 569 16.49 9.33 22.15
C LEU A 569 17.83 9.08 21.45
N PRO A 570 17.88 8.25 20.40
CA PRO A 570 19.12 8.06 19.67
C PRO A 570 19.64 9.43 19.23
N VAL A 571 20.92 9.66 19.52
CA VAL A 571 21.64 10.82 18.99
C VAL A 571 21.49 10.72 17.48
N LEU A 572 20.85 11.72 16.89
CA LEU A 572 20.69 11.82 15.44
C LEU A 572 22.08 11.67 14.84
N PRO A 573 22.37 10.66 14.00
CA PRO A 573 23.45 10.84 13.06
C PRO A 573 22.97 11.98 12.14
N THR A 574 23.65 13.12 12.25
CA THR A 574 23.58 14.13 11.21
C THR A 574 24.06 13.51 9.90
N TYR A 575 23.72 14.11 8.77
CA TYR A 575 24.24 13.65 7.46
C TYR A 575 25.79 13.62 7.43
N GLU A 576 26.45 14.38 8.31
CA GLU A 576 27.90 14.36 8.50
C GLU A 576 28.38 13.09 9.23
N ASP A 577 27.60 12.56 10.18
CA ASP A 577 27.87 11.28 10.87
C ASP A 577 27.62 10.03 10.00
N LEU A 578 26.95 10.21 8.85
CA LEU A 578 26.73 9.17 7.83
C LEU A 578 27.78 9.18 6.72
N LYS A 579 28.72 10.14 6.73
CA LYS A 579 29.93 10.01 5.92
C LYS A 579 30.84 8.99 6.59
N PRO A 580 31.49 8.09 5.84
CA PRO A 580 32.62 7.37 6.39
C PRO A 580 33.68 8.41 6.76
N GLU A 581 33.78 8.76 8.04
CA GLU A 581 35.01 9.30 8.56
C GLU A 581 36.10 8.27 8.22
N GLY A 582 37.20 8.78 7.65
CA GLY A 582 38.18 7.97 6.96
C GLY A 582 38.56 6.71 7.73
N CYS A 583 38.44 5.57 7.05
CA CYS A 583 39.18 4.37 7.42
C CYS A 583 40.67 4.69 7.40
N ASN A 584 41.21 5.08 8.55
CA ASN A 584 42.55 4.75 8.98
C ASN A 584 42.40 3.82 10.19
N LEU A 585 42.37 2.52 9.91
CA LEU A 585 43.17 1.46 10.54
C LEU A 585 42.83 0.11 9.90
#